data_AF-A0A966B9J9-F1
#
_entry.id   AF-A0A966B9J9-F1
#
_cell.length_a   1.000
_cell.length_b   1.000
_cell.length_c   1.000
_cell.angle_alpha   90.00
_cell.angle_beta   90.00
_cell.angle_gamma   90.00
#
_symmetry.space_group_name_H-M   'P 1'
#
loop_
_entity.id
_entity.type
_entity.pdbx_description
1 polymer ?
#
loop_
_entity_poly.entity_id
_entity_poly.type
_entity_poly.pdbx_seq_one_letter_code
_entity_poly.pdbx_strand_id
1 'polypeptide(L)'
;MFDIHRDNLLNLAEEVAAGGGVLTFELSDVFMEAVAVWNDNVLDQLVAMGHSVAIHADAGGRGDPSLDELTRTLARKRQALADLGIVTEHVSGVCSSGPWVESALAAGFTSASGGVAYCATSMDPALVAPQDQWVFDCESAAACHGAAPVSEDRRYHPFYADSSADWMVSDATEGLLVITSEAGNSLPCLVRTSPDEDENCIATDLDLDVVFDTFEEYLAARTPGRTTALTYSWSIGTLPELGFGTSLTATFADAVSAGEAMWVGTDEIGADQFDEEAVATLKDDQPGLATMIAIHAHLDDDWQPYTDRLMTEIDTDLLAESTDLITSVADLLNAHNIVANFQMSYGMADALCSTSDGQRVIASLRADGHEIGIHTHGSEFVAVAYDALVEGCGVTPVTASGIQFSIATASSPQAGAQEWLTEVDALGMSTVLAGLGLSTNPQSFVCTTYDGETADSDANALLHSWLADPDDICFSDPAGTLAIVTHSDRETRALTAIDTPIDNVDVNDLSVWGAQLDAAVTIADAASTWGIVMALPAMMVDGHADQSFLAAFDTFLGELATRVAAGQIVSVTASEAGSLLG
;
A
#
# COMPACT_ATOMS: atom_id res chain seq x y z
N MET A 1 18.80 25.60 -3.56
CA MET A 1 17.35 25.88 -3.48
C MET A 1 16.62 25.02 -4.50
N PHE A 2 17.02 25.03 -5.78
CA PHE A 2 16.53 24.05 -6.77
C PHE A 2 16.76 22.60 -6.32
N ASP A 3 18.00 22.22 -5.93
CA ASP A 3 18.29 20.86 -5.45
C ASP A 3 17.38 20.41 -4.29
N ILE A 4 17.16 21.29 -3.30
CA ILE A 4 16.31 20.99 -2.15
C ILE A 4 14.87 20.75 -2.60
N HIS A 5 14.34 21.60 -3.49
CA HIS A 5 12.98 21.45 -3.98
C HIS A 5 12.85 20.18 -4.86
N ARG A 6 13.85 19.90 -5.71
CA ARG A 6 13.95 18.67 -6.51
C ARG A 6 13.94 17.43 -5.62
N ASP A 7 14.84 17.35 -4.65
CA ASP A 7 15.01 16.16 -3.79
C ASP A 7 13.72 15.89 -3.02
N ASN A 8 13.05 16.94 -2.56
CA ASN A 8 11.79 16.76 -1.84
C ASN A 8 10.63 16.33 -2.75
N LEU A 9 10.59 16.79 -4.01
CA LEU A 9 9.62 16.29 -5.00
C LEU A 9 9.87 14.80 -5.30
N LEU A 10 11.14 14.40 -5.42
CA LEU A 10 11.51 13.01 -5.64
C LEU A 10 11.17 12.13 -4.43
N ASN A 11 11.39 12.59 -3.20
CA ASN A 11 11.01 11.83 -2.02
C ASN A 11 9.49 11.58 -1.96
N LEU A 12 8.67 12.60 -2.21
CA LEU A 12 7.21 12.43 -2.26
C LEU A 12 6.79 11.49 -3.39
N ALA A 13 7.41 11.62 -4.56
CA ALA A 13 7.21 10.72 -5.69
C ALA A 13 7.55 9.27 -5.33
N GLU A 14 8.71 9.03 -4.71
CA GLU A 14 9.14 7.70 -4.28
C GLU A 14 8.17 7.09 -3.27
N GLU A 15 7.70 7.85 -2.27
CA GLU A 15 6.70 7.38 -1.31
C GLU A 15 5.40 6.96 -2.01
N VAL A 16 4.87 7.81 -2.89
CA VAL A 16 3.61 7.53 -3.59
C VAL A 16 3.78 6.37 -4.58
N ALA A 17 4.88 6.31 -5.32
CA ALA A 17 5.16 5.21 -6.25
C ALA A 17 5.32 3.87 -5.52
N ALA A 18 5.93 3.85 -4.33
CA ALA A 18 6.06 2.64 -3.51
C ALA A 18 4.69 2.08 -3.09
N GLY A 19 3.69 2.93 -2.87
CA GLY A 19 2.30 2.54 -2.61
C GLY A 19 1.45 2.28 -3.87
N GLY A 20 2.07 2.22 -5.07
CA GLY A 20 1.36 2.03 -6.34
C GLY A 20 0.57 3.26 -6.83
N GLY A 21 0.79 4.42 -6.22
CA GLY A 21 0.13 5.67 -6.58
C GLY A 21 0.77 6.40 -7.75
N VAL A 22 0.00 7.29 -8.38
CA VAL A 22 0.44 8.13 -9.50
C VAL A 22 0.13 9.59 -9.21
N LEU A 23 1.15 10.43 -9.27
CA LEU A 23 1.01 11.89 -9.24
C LEU A 23 1.15 12.47 -10.65
N THR A 24 0.49 13.60 -10.89
CA THR A 24 0.81 14.47 -12.03
C THR A 24 1.57 15.70 -11.54
N PHE A 25 2.82 15.86 -11.98
CA PHE A 25 3.64 17.03 -11.69
C PHE A 25 3.41 18.12 -12.72
N GLU A 26 2.59 19.11 -12.38
CA GLU A 26 2.29 20.24 -13.25
C GLU A 26 3.35 21.35 -13.10
N LEU A 27 4.21 21.49 -14.10
CA LEU A 27 5.40 22.31 -13.99
C LEU A 27 5.14 23.78 -14.34
N SER A 28 5.67 24.68 -13.51
CA SER A 28 5.76 26.12 -13.83
C SER A 28 6.91 26.43 -14.78
N ASP A 29 6.86 27.58 -15.45
CA ASP A 29 7.94 28.07 -16.32
C ASP A 29 9.28 28.14 -15.60
N VAL A 30 9.27 28.59 -14.33
CA VAL A 30 10.47 28.77 -13.52
C VAL A 30 11.12 27.42 -13.22
N PHE A 31 10.33 26.39 -12.94
CA PHE A 31 10.85 25.06 -12.68
C PHE A 31 11.41 24.41 -13.96
N MET A 32 10.69 24.50 -15.09
CA MET A 32 11.17 24.03 -16.39
C MET A 32 12.48 24.73 -16.80
N GLU A 33 12.59 26.04 -16.63
CA GLU A 33 13.83 26.78 -16.89
C GLU A 33 14.97 26.32 -15.98
N ALA A 34 14.68 26.06 -14.69
CA ALA A 34 15.68 25.54 -13.77
C ALA A 34 16.18 24.15 -14.21
N VAL A 35 15.31 23.22 -14.55
CA VAL A 35 15.69 21.89 -15.08
C VAL A 35 16.61 22.04 -16.29
N ALA A 36 16.27 22.92 -17.25
CA ALA A 36 17.08 23.18 -18.43
C ALA A 36 18.47 23.77 -18.09
N VAL A 37 18.51 24.78 -17.21
CA VAL A 37 19.74 25.49 -16.85
C VAL A 37 20.69 24.62 -16.05
N TRP A 38 20.16 23.82 -15.13
CA TRP A 38 20.95 22.92 -14.28
C TRP A 38 21.24 21.57 -14.96
N ASN A 39 20.60 21.29 -16.11
CA ASN A 39 20.71 20.04 -16.85
C ASN A 39 20.47 18.83 -15.92
N ASP A 40 19.37 18.92 -15.17
CA ASP A 40 18.96 17.93 -14.19
C ASP A 40 18.03 16.88 -14.81
N ASN A 41 18.07 15.63 -14.33
CA ASN A 41 17.27 14.52 -14.84
C ASN A 41 16.03 14.22 -13.98
N VAL A 42 15.57 15.17 -13.15
CA VAL A 42 14.37 15.00 -12.32
C VAL A 42 13.13 14.56 -13.11
N LEU A 43 12.92 15.08 -14.32
CA LEU A 43 11.73 14.70 -15.11
C LEU A 43 11.79 13.24 -15.59
N ASP A 44 12.98 12.78 -15.99
CA ASP A 44 13.20 11.38 -16.35
C ASP A 44 12.97 10.45 -15.15
N GLN A 45 13.36 10.89 -13.95
CA GLN A 45 13.15 10.13 -12.71
C GLN A 45 11.66 10.03 -12.37
N LEU A 46 10.91 11.13 -12.43
CA LEU A 46 9.46 11.13 -12.18
C LEU A 46 8.73 10.18 -13.14
N VAL A 47 9.06 10.24 -14.43
CA VAL A 47 8.47 9.33 -15.44
C VAL A 47 8.90 7.88 -15.22
N ALA A 48 10.16 7.64 -14.85
CA ALA A 48 10.64 6.28 -14.55
C ALA A 48 9.94 5.65 -13.34
N MET A 49 9.43 6.47 -12.42
CA MET A 49 8.59 6.04 -11.29
C MET A 49 7.11 5.84 -11.66
N GLY A 50 6.72 6.08 -12.92
CA GLY A 50 5.33 5.95 -13.37
C GLY A 50 4.46 7.19 -13.12
N HIS A 51 5.06 8.32 -12.73
CA HIS A 51 4.32 9.57 -12.60
C HIS A 51 4.16 10.31 -13.92
N SER A 52 3.11 11.12 -13.98
CA SER A 52 2.83 11.98 -15.12
C SER A 52 3.44 13.36 -14.94
N VAL A 53 3.81 13.99 -16.05
CA VAL A 53 4.41 15.34 -16.06
C VAL A 53 3.63 16.21 -17.04
N ALA A 54 3.08 17.31 -16.53
CA ALA A 54 2.24 18.22 -17.29
C ALA A 54 2.66 19.68 -17.07
N ILE A 55 1.87 20.61 -17.60
CA ILE A 55 2.16 22.05 -17.55
C ILE A 55 1.15 22.74 -16.66
N HIS A 56 1.66 23.49 -15.67
CA HIS A 56 0.88 24.52 -14.98
C HIS A 56 1.10 25.86 -15.67
N ALA A 57 0.14 26.27 -16.51
CA ALA A 57 0.39 27.32 -17.48
C ALA A 57 0.37 28.73 -16.89
N ASP A 58 -0.45 28.99 -15.87
CA ASP A 58 -0.72 30.34 -15.33
C ASP A 58 -0.94 31.40 -16.45
N ALA A 59 -1.64 31.00 -17.52
CA ALA A 59 -1.59 31.70 -18.80
C ALA A 59 -2.67 32.79 -18.95
N GLY A 60 -3.78 32.70 -18.21
CA GLY A 60 -4.86 33.67 -18.27
C GLY A 60 -4.79 34.77 -17.20
N GLY A 61 -3.74 34.79 -16.37
CA GLY A 61 -3.59 35.46 -15.08
C GLY A 61 -3.80 36.98 -14.92
N ARG A 62 -4.47 37.69 -15.86
CA ARG A 62 -5.17 39.00 -15.69
C ARG A 62 -5.58 39.53 -17.07
N GLY A 63 -6.77 40.13 -17.16
CA GLY A 63 -7.25 40.79 -18.37
C GLY A 63 -7.91 39.86 -19.39
N ASP A 64 -8.11 40.34 -20.61
CA ASP A 64 -8.88 39.66 -21.68
C ASP A 64 -7.96 39.32 -22.87
N PRO A 65 -7.18 38.21 -22.80
CA PRO A 65 -6.25 37.85 -23.85
C PRO A 65 -6.99 37.37 -25.10
N SER A 66 -6.44 37.72 -26.26
CA SER A 66 -6.93 37.18 -27.53
C SER A 66 -6.62 35.69 -27.69
N LEU A 67 -7.38 34.99 -28.55
CA LEU A 67 -7.10 33.60 -28.95
C LEU A 67 -5.64 33.40 -29.37
N ASP A 68 -5.12 34.27 -30.24
CA ASP A 68 -3.73 34.19 -30.73
C ASP A 68 -2.69 34.39 -29.62
N GLU A 69 -2.99 35.21 -28.61
CA GLU A 69 -2.08 35.46 -27.49
C GLU A 69 -2.02 34.26 -26.54
N LEU A 70 -3.18 33.75 -26.15
CA LEU A 70 -3.26 32.62 -25.24
C LEU A 70 -2.75 31.34 -25.91
N THR A 71 -3.14 31.07 -27.17
CA THR A 71 -2.62 29.94 -27.97
C THR A 71 -1.10 29.97 -28.07
N ARG A 72 -0.49 31.12 -28.39
CA ARG A 72 0.98 31.23 -28.48
C ARG A 72 1.66 31.01 -27.13
N THR A 73 1.03 31.44 -26.03
CA THR A 73 1.56 31.21 -24.69
C THR A 73 1.54 29.73 -24.34
N LEU A 74 0.41 29.06 -24.55
CA LEU A 74 0.24 27.63 -24.30
C LEU A 74 1.16 26.78 -25.19
N ALA A 75 1.20 27.05 -26.49
CA ALA A 75 2.06 26.33 -27.43
C ALA A 75 3.56 26.48 -27.13
N ARG A 76 3.98 27.68 -26.67
CA ARG A 76 5.37 27.91 -26.24
C ARG A 76 5.73 27.11 -24.99
N LYS A 77 4.82 27.02 -24.01
CA LYS A 77 5.05 26.23 -22.79
C LYS A 77 5.10 24.74 -23.11
N ARG A 78 4.19 24.28 -23.98
CA ARG A 78 4.21 22.91 -24.52
C ARG A 78 5.54 22.59 -25.20
N GLN A 79 6.02 23.49 -26.04
CA GLN A 79 7.32 23.33 -26.70
C GLN A 79 8.48 23.33 -25.70
N ALA A 80 8.44 24.17 -24.66
CA ALA A 80 9.50 24.22 -23.65
C ALA A 80 9.61 22.89 -22.88
N LEU A 81 8.48 22.27 -22.53
CA LEU A 81 8.47 20.95 -21.91
C LEU A 81 8.93 19.85 -22.89
N ALA A 82 8.51 19.94 -24.16
CA ALA A 82 8.96 19.01 -25.21
C ALA A 82 10.47 19.11 -25.47
N ASP A 83 11.05 20.30 -25.37
CA ASP A 83 12.50 20.52 -25.48
C ASP A 83 13.27 19.87 -24.31
N LEU A 84 12.60 19.60 -23.18
CA LEU A 84 13.10 18.83 -22.04
C LEU A 84 12.86 17.31 -22.18
N GLY A 85 12.29 16.85 -23.29
CA GLY A 85 12.06 15.43 -23.56
C GLY A 85 10.68 14.90 -23.15
N ILE A 86 9.81 15.74 -22.59
CA ILE A 86 8.47 15.35 -22.15
C ILE A 86 7.42 15.88 -23.12
N VAL A 87 6.62 14.98 -23.70
CA VAL A 87 5.46 15.36 -24.51
C VAL A 87 4.21 15.15 -23.67
N THR A 88 3.42 16.21 -23.49
CA THR A 88 2.13 16.15 -22.79
C THR A 88 1.01 16.66 -23.68
N GLU A 89 -0.18 16.12 -23.46
CA GLU A 89 -1.45 16.59 -24.04
C GLU A 89 -2.37 17.20 -22.99
N HIS A 90 -1.93 17.30 -21.74
CA HIS A 90 -2.66 17.90 -20.63
C HIS A 90 -2.10 19.27 -20.23
N VAL A 91 -2.97 20.16 -19.75
CA VAL A 91 -2.58 21.47 -19.22
C VAL A 91 -3.51 21.95 -18.11
N SER A 92 -2.95 22.57 -17.08
CA SER A 92 -3.71 23.27 -16.04
C SER A 92 -3.37 24.76 -16.02
N GLY A 93 -4.06 25.55 -15.19
CA GLY A 93 -3.78 26.98 -15.06
C GLY A 93 -4.09 27.79 -16.34
N VAL A 94 -5.07 27.33 -17.13
CA VAL A 94 -5.49 27.99 -18.39
C VAL A 94 -6.60 29.02 -18.22
N CYS A 95 -7.22 29.11 -17.04
CA CYS A 95 -8.38 29.97 -16.78
C CYS A 95 -8.14 31.43 -17.19
N SER A 96 -9.04 31.95 -18.03
CA SER A 96 -9.00 33.31 -18.56
C SER A 96 -10.42 33.82 -18.83
N SER A 97 -10.60 35.15 -18.91
CA SER A 97 -11.82 35.72 -19.51
C SER A 97 -11.87 35.57 -21.03
N GLY A 98 -10.73 35.23 -21.65
CA GLY A 98 -10.62 34.98 -23.08
C GLY A 98 -10.95 33.52 -23.48
N PRO A 99 -10.69 33.15 -24.74
CA PRO A 99 -11.07 31.87 -25.33
C PRO A 99 -10.07 30.76 -24.97
N TRP A 100 -10.04 30.33 -23.69
CA TRP A 100 -9.08 29.36 -23.16
C TRP A 100 -9.27 27.93 -23.68
N VAL A 101 -10.51 27.46 -23.87
CA VAL A 101 -10.82 26.14 -24.45
C VAL A 101 -10.26 26.05 -25.87
N GLU A 102 -10.60 27.02 -26.70
CA GLU A 102 -10.16 27.11 -28.09
C GLU A 102 -8.64 27.29 -28.17
N SER A 103 -8.04 28.04 -27.24
CA SER A 103 -6.60 28.25 -27.18
C SER A 103 -5.83 26.98 -26.79
N ALA A 104 -6.34 26.20 -25.84
CA ALA A 104 -5.75 24.93 -25.44
C ALA A 104 -5.80 23.92 -26.60
N LEU A 105 -6.95 23.80 -27.26
CA LEU A 105 -7.11 22.97 -28.46
C LEU A 105 -6.18 23.42 -29.60
N ALA A 106 -6.08 24.72 -29.86
CA ALA A 106 -5.21 25.26 -30.90
C ALA A 106 -3.71 25.08 -30.58
N ALA A 107 -3.34 25.02 -29.30
CA ALA A 107 -1.99 24.66 -28.84
C ALA A 107 -1.75 23.12 -28.85
N GLY A 108 -2.80 22.35 -29.14
CA GLY A 108 -2.77 20.90 -29.32
C GLY A 108 -2.84 20.10 -28.02
N PHE A 109 -3.42 20.68 -26.96
CA PHE A 109 -3.83 19.94 -25.78
C PHE A 109 -5.17 19.24 -26.02
N THR A 110 -5.38 18.10 -25.37
CA THR A 110 -6.60 17.28 -25.45
C THR A 110 -7.37 17.29 -24.14
N SER A 111 -6.73 17.61 -23.02
CA SER A 111 -7.37 17.74 -21.71
C SER A 111 -6.85 18.94 -20.90
N ALA A 112 -7.68 19.40 -19.95
CA ALA A 112 -7.31 20.42 -18.99
C ALA A 112 -7.93 20.21 -17.61
N SER A 113 -7.16 20.49 -16.56
CA SER A 113 -7.59 20.42 -15.15
C SER A 113 -7.56 21.80 -14.46
N GLY A 114 -7.99 21.84 -13.19
CA GLY A 114 -7.79 23.01 -12.34
C GLY A 114 -8.72 24.18 -12.69
N GLY A 115 -9.92 23.89 -13.18
CA GLY A 115 -10.94 24.89 -13.48
C GLY A 115 -11.43 25.61 -12.21
N VAL A 116 -10.84 26.76 -11.90
CA VAL A 116 -11.30 27.64 -10.81
C VAL A 116 -12.42 28.57 -11.28
N ALA A 117 -13.12 29.22 -10.35
CA ALA A 117 -14.22 30.14 -10.65
C ALA A 117 -13.89 31.22 -11.68
N TYR A 118 -12.63 31.66 -11.74
CA TYR A 118 -12.17 32.60 -12.78
C TYR A 118 -12.35 32.07 -14.22
N CYS A 119 -12.27 30.76 -14.47
CA CYS A 119 -12.56 30.16 -15.78
C CYS A 119 -14.00 30.48 -16.26
N ALA A 120 -14.94 30.74 -15.35
CA ALA A 120 -16.32 31.09 -15.72
C ALA A 120 -16.45 32.53 -16.24
N THR A 121 -15.42 33.37 -16.13
CA THR A 121 -15.42 34.73 -16.69
C THR A 121 -15.49 34.75 -18.22
N SER A 122 -15.09 33.66 -18.90
CA SER A 122 -15.20 33.53 -20.35
C SER A 122 -16.60 33.20 -20.85
N MET A 123 -17.52 32.83 -19.95
CA MET A 123 -18.86 32.35 -20.30
C MET A 123 -19.75 33.48 -20.84
N ASP A 124 -20.70 33.14 -21.71
CA ASP A 124 -21.83 34.01 -22.02
C ASP A 124 -22.65 34.23 -20.73
N PRO A 125 -22.84 35.48 -20.27
CA PRO A 125 -23.63 35.78 -19.08
C PRO A 125 -25.05 35.20 -19.12
N ALA A 126 -25.62 34.96 -20.29
CA ALA A 126 -26.94 34.34 -20.44
C ALA A 126 -26.98 32.85 -20.07
N LEU A 127 -25.83 32.17 -20.07
CA LEU A 127 -25.68 30.74 -19.74
C LEU A 127 -25.26 30.50 -18.30
N VAL A 128 -24.84 31.54 -17.58
CA VAL A 128 -24.49 31.47 -16.15
C VAL A 128 -25.74 31.68 -15.31
N ALA A 129 -25.97 30.79 -14.34
CA ALA A 129 -27.14 30.87 -13.48
C ALA A 129 -27.15 32.19 -12.66
N PRO A 130 -28.33 32.76 -12.33
CA PRO A 130 -28.41 34.06 -11.67
C PRO A 130 -27.64 34.17 -10.35
N GLN A 131 -27.56 33.07 -9.59
CA GLN A 131 -26.81 33.03 -8.33
C GLN A 131 -25.29 33.02 -8.51
N ASP A 132 -24.80 32.66 -9.70
CA ASP A 132 -23.37 32.49 -10.01
C ASP A 132 -22.81 33.65 -10.84
N GLN A 133 -23.60 34.69 -11.09
CA GLN A 133 -23.18 35.89 -11.83
C GLN A 133 -22.03 36.67 -11.17
N TRP A 134 -21.72 36.38 -9.89
CA TRP A 134 -20.57 36.94 -9.17
C TRP A 134 -19.23 36.60 -9.83
N VAL A 135 -19.16 35.54 -10.64
CA VAL A 135 -17.92 35.16 -11.34
C VAL A 135 -17.41 36.26 -12.27
N PHE A 136 -18.29 37.11 -12.81
CA PHE A 136 -17.90 38.21 -13.70
C PHE A 136 -17.26 39.40 -12.95
N ASP A 137 -17.35 39.43 -11.61
CA ASP A 137 -16.66 40.42 -10.78
C ASP A 137 -15.21 39.99 -10.44
N CYS A 138 -14.79 38.79 -10.87
CA CYS A 138 -13.46 38.27 -10.62
C CYS A 138 -12.38 39.00 -11.42
N GLU A 139 -11.44 39.64 -10.73
CA GLU A 139 -10.35 40.41 -11.37
C GLU A 139 -9.17 39.54 -11.85
N SER A 140 -8.98 38.35 -11.25
CA SER A 140 -7.91 37.42 -11.59
C SER A 140 -8.17 36.02 -11.01
N ALA A 141 -7.50 35.00 -11.54
CA ALA A 141 -7.52 33.64 -11.00
C ALA A 141 -7.23 33.58 -9.49
N ALA A 142 -6.23 34.33 -9.01
CA ALA A 142 -5.90 34.38 -7.57
C ALA A 142 -7.01 34.98 -6.70
N ALA A 143 -7.85 35.87 -7.25
CA ALA A 143 -8.96 36.49 -6.52
C ALA A 143 -10.19 35.58 -6.45
N CYS A 144 -10.33 34.68 -7.42
CA CYS A 144 -11.42 33.72 -7.54
C CYS A 144 -10.86 32.32 -7.81
N HIS A 145 -10.02 31.86 -6.89
CA HIS A 145 -9.33 30.58 -6.98
C HIS A 145 -10.16 29.42 -6.44
N GLY A 146 -11.35 29.67 -5.89
CA GLY A 146 -12.27 28.62 -5.46
C GLY A 146 -12.87 27.84 -6.63
N ALA A 147 -13.64 26.80 -6.31
CA ALA A 147 -14.27 25.93 -7.29
C ALA A 147 -15.15 26.69 -8.31
N ALA A 148 -15.10 26.26 -9.57
CA ALA A 148 -16.01 26.77 -10.59
C ALA A 148 -17.47 26.31 -10.33
N PRO A 149 -18.48 27.15 -10.65
CA PRO A 149 -19.88 26.83 -10.40
C PRO A 149 -20.46 25.88 -11.46
N VAL A 150 -19.88 24.69 -11.59
CA VAL A 150 -20.38 23.62 -12.46
C VAL A 150 -21.43 22.76 -11.72
N SER A 151 -22.24 22.02 -12.45
CA SER A 151 -23.17 21.05 -11.86
C SER A 151 -22.43 19.89 -11.18
N GLU A 152 -23.03 19.26 -10.17
CA GLU A 152 -22.49 18.04 -9.51
C GLU A 152 -22.09 16.96 -10.52
N ASP A 153 -22.90 16.70 -11.55
CA ASP A 153 -22.57 15.74 -12.60
C ASP A 153 -21.22 16.02 -13.29
N ARG A 154 -20.93 17.31 -13.52
CA ARG A 154 -19.68 17.76 -14.14
C ARG A 154 -18.53 17.84 -13.15
N ARG A 155 -18.82 18.02 -11.85
CA ARG A 155 -17.82 17.88 -10.79
C ARG A 155 -17.25 16.46 -10.81
N TYR A 156 -18.10 15.42 -10.80
CA TYR A 156 -17.66 14.03 -10.75
C TYR A 156 -17.12 13.48 -12.07
N HIS A 157 -17.74 13.86 -13.18
CA HIS A 157 -17.47 13.27 -14.49
C HIS A 157 -16.81 14.27 -15.44
N PRO A 158 -15.59 13.99 -15.93
CA PRO A 158 -14.98 14.77 -17.00
C PRO A 158 -15.91 14.89 -18.21
N PHE A 159 -15.88 16.04 -18.87
CA PHE A 159 -16.77 16.34 -19.99
C PHE A 159 -16.04 17.12 -21.09
N TYR A 160 -16.51 17.03 -22.33
CA TYR A 160 -15.93 17.79 -23.42
C TYR A 160 -16.49 19.21 -23.48
N ALA A 161 -15.62 20.16 -23.83
CA ALA A 161 -15.96 21.50 -24.22
C ALA A 161 -15.22 21.88 -25.51
N ASP A 162 -15.91 22.55 -26.43
CA ASP A 162 -15.34 23.07 -27.67
C ASP A 162 -15.33 24.61 -27.72
N SER A 163 -15.92 25.28 -26.72
CA SER A 163 -15.97 26.73 -26.61
C SER A 163 -15.88 27.21 -25.16
N SER A 164 -15.14 28.32 -24.95
CA SER A 164 -15.04 28.95 -23.63
C SER A 164 -16.29 29.73 -23.23
N ALA A 165 -17.20 29.99 -24.16
CA ALA A 165 -18.40 30.78 -23.91
C ALA A 165 -19.53 29.96 -23.27
N ASP A 166 -19.47 28.63 -23.35
CA ASP A 166 -20.53 27.73 -22.88
C ASP A 166 -20.00 26.47 -22.19
N TRP A 167 -18.68 26.36 -21.95
CA TRP A 167 -18.04 25.15 -21.43
C TRP A 167 -18.76 24.51 -20.22
N MET A 168 -19.26 25.30 -19.25
CA MET A 168 -19.95 24.76 -18.06
C MET A 168 -21.31 24.09 -18.37
N VAL A 169 -21.88 24.35 -19.54
CA VAL A 169 -23.16 23.81 -20.01
C VAL A 169 -23.05 23.15 -21.39
N SER A 170 -21.83 22.97 -21.90
CA SER A 170 -21.58 22.39 -23.22
C SER A 170 -22.11 20.95 -23.30
N ASP A 171 -22.79 20.63 -24.40
CA ASP A 171 -23.23 19.27 -24.76
C ASP A 171 -22.26 18.62 -25.78
N ALA A 172 -21.03 19.13 -25.86
CA ALA A 172 -20.03 18.62 -26.79
C ALA A 172 -19.67 17.16 -26.46
N THR A 173 -19.39 16.39 -27.50
CA THR A 173 -18.94 14.98 -27.42
C THR A 173 -17.51 14.81 -27.92
N GLU A 174 -16.89 15.91 -28.38
CA GLU A 174 -15.50 16.01 -28.80
C GLU A 174 -15.01 17.42 -28.43
N GLY A 175 -13.70 17.60 -28.32
CA GLY A 175 -13.10 18.88 -27.95
C GLY A 175 -12.08 18.71 -26.83
N LEU A 176 -11.96 19.72 -25.98
CA LEU A 176 -11.09 19.69 -24.83
C LEU A 176 -11.79 18.92 -23.71
N LEU A 177 -11.17 17.88 -23.19
CA LEU A 177 -11.66 17.22 -21.99
C LEU A 177 -11.40 18.09 -20.77
N VAL A 178 -12.47 18.55 -20.11
CA VAL A 178 -12.40 19.39 -18.92
C VAL A 178 -12.57 18.52 -17.68
N ILE A 179 -11.58 18.57 -16.78
CA ILE A 179 -11.54 17.84 -15.52
C ILE A 179 -11.68 18.87 -14.39
N THR A 180 -12.90 19.01 -13.85
CA THR A 180 -13.15 19.95 -12.75
C THR A 180 -12.89 19.33 -11.38
N SER A 181 -13.51 18.18 -11.05
CA SER A 181 -13.33 17.51 -9.76
C SER A 181 -13.30 18.49 -8.56
N GLU A 182 -12.33 18.34 -7.65
CA GLU A 182 -12.10 19.23 -6.50
C GLU A 182 -11.23 20.45 -6.86
N ALA A 183 -11.24 20.90 -8.12
CA ALA A 183 -10.52 22.10 -8.53
C ALA A 183 -10.87 23.31 -7.65
N GLY A 184 -9.84 24.08 -7.32
CA GLY A 184 -9.94 25.22 -6.40
C GLY A 184 -9.83 24.85 -4.93
N ASN A 185 -9.88 23.56 -4.58
CA ASN A 185 -9.46 23.05 -3.29
C ASN A 185 -7.98 22.62 -3.37
N SER A 186 -7.20 23.05 -2.39
CA SER A 186 -5.82 22.64 -2.22
C SER A 186 -5.78 21.56 -1.15
N LEU A 187 -5.23 20.39 -1.46
CA LEU A 187 -5.12 19.25 -0.54
C LEU A 187 -4.67 19.66 0.88
N PRO A 188 -3.57 20.43 1.05
CA PRO A 188 -3.10 20.80 2.40
C PRO A 188 -3.94 21.86 3.15
N CYS A 189 -5.09 22.26 2.60
CA CYS A 189 -5.95 23.28 3.18
C CYS A 189 -7.39 22.77 3.45
N LEU A 190 -7.63 21.46 3.42
CA LEU A 190 -8.99 20.91 3.48
C LEU A 190 -9.60 21.03 4.89
N VAL A 191 -8.86 20.73 5.95
CA VAL A 191 -9.33 20.83 7.34
C VAL A 191 -8.87 22.15 7.96
N ARG A 192 -9.56 23.25 7.65
CA ARG A 192 -9.29 24.55 8.30
C ARG A 192 -10.59 25.18 8.79
N THR A 193 -10.70 25.36 10.11
CA THR A 193 -11.91 25.92 10.76
C THR A 193 -11.83 27.42 11.04
N SER A 194 -10.67 28.06 10.82
CA SER A 194 -10.53 29.52 10.89
C SER A 194 -9.46 30.07 9.93
N PRO A 195 -9.66 31.29 9.39
CA PRO A 195 -8.71 31.94 8.46
C PRO A 195 -7.37 32.37 9.11
N ASP A 196 -7.23 32.27 10.43
CA ASP A 196 -6.02 32.71 11.16
C ASP A 196 -5.12 31.54 11.62
N GLU A 197 -5.52 30.28 11.35
CA GLU A 197 -4.74 29.09 11.71
C GLU A 197 -3.94 28.59 10.50
N ASP A 198 -2.65 28.94 10.50
CA ASP A 198 -1.56 28.55 9.61
C ASP A 198 -1.59 29.06 8.15
N GLU A 199 -0.96 30.22 7.91
CA GLU A 199 -0.74 30.82 6.58
C GLU A 199 -0.04 29.89 5.55
N ASN A 200 0.47 28.73 5.96
CA ASN A 200 1.35 27.90 5.14
C ASN A 200 0.71 26.65 4.51
N CYS A 201 -0.54 26.28 4.85
CA CYS A 201 -1.23 25.06 4.40
C CYS A 201 -0.28 23.84 4.26
N ILE A 202 -0.07 23.11 5.35
CA ILE A 202 0.73 21.88 5.37
C ILE A 202 -0.24 20.70 5.38
N ALA A 203 -0.04 19.72 4.51
CA ALA A 203 -0.88 18.52 4.43
C ALA A 203 -0.63 17.62 5.65
N THR A 204 -1.72 17.11 6.22
CA THR A 204 -1.73 16.24 7.39
C THR A 204 -2.72 15.10 7.20
N ASP A 205 -2.70 14.09 8.09
CA ASP A 205 -3.65 12.98 8.05
C ASP A 205 -5.11 13.45 8.23
N LEU A 206 -5.35 14.57 8.90
CA LEU A 206 -6.69 15.17 8.98
C LEU A 206 -7.20 15.59 7.59
N ASP A 207 -6.33 16.06 6.71
CA ASP A 207 -6.73 16.36 5.33
C ASP A 207 -7.06 15.07 4.57
N LEU A 208 -6.41 13.94 4.91
CA LEU A 208 -6.70 12.63 4.33
C LEU A 208 -8.08 12.11 4.74
N ASP A 209 -8.57 12.40 5.95
CA ASP A 209 -9.95 12.07 6.35
C ASP A 209 -10.97 12.72 5.41
N VAL A 210 -10.76 14.01 5.06
CA VAL A 210 -11.63 14.72 4.11
C VAL A 210 -11.50 14.17 2.69
N VAL A 211 -10.28 13.79 2.29
CA VAL A 211 -10.02 13.14 1.01
C VAL A 211 -10.78 11.81 0.94
N PHE A 212 -10.74 11.00 1.99
CA PHE A 212 -11.44 9.71 2.07
C PHE A 212 -12.96 9.88 2.02
N ASP A 213 -13.53 10.80 2.81
CA ASP A 213 -14.96 11.11 2.77
C ASP A 213 -15.41 11.56 1.36
N THR A 214 -14.59 12.38 0.71
CA THR A 214 -14.86 12.83 -0.67
C THR A 214 -14.70 11.68 -1.66
N PHE A 215 -13.76 10.77 -1.44
CA PHE A 215 -13.57 9.61 -2.29
C PHE A 215 -14.78 8.68 -2.25
N GLU A 216 -15.33 8.39 -1.08
CA GLU A 216 -16.59 7.64 -0.91
C GLU A 216 -17.76 8.32 -1.65
N GLU A 217 -17.84 9.65 -1.61
CA GLU A 217 -18.81 10.42 -2.40
C GLU A 217 -18.64 10.17 -3.91
N TYR A 218 -17.41 10.18 -4.42
CA TYR A 218 -17.13 9.93 -5.84
C TYR A 218 -17.41 8.47 -6.24
N LEU A 219 -17.09 7.50 -5.39
CA LEU A 219 -17.44 6.09 -5.60
C LEU A 219 -18.95 5.90 -5.71
N ALA A 220 -19.73 6.59 -4.88
CA ALA A 220 -21.18 6.57 -4.90
C ALA A 220 -21.77 7.30 -6.13
N ALA A 221 -21.07 8.30 -6.67
CA ALA A 221 -21.47 9.06 -7.85
C ALA A 221 -21.15 8.37 -9.19
N ARG A 222 -20.49 7.20 -9.17
CA ARG A 222 -20.13 6.45 -10.39
C ARG A 222 -21.36 6.17 -11.27
N THR A 223 -21.21 6.47 -12.55
CA THR A 223 -22.23 6.18 -13.57
C THR A 223 -21.66 5.17 -14.58
N PRO A 224 -22.31 4.02 -14.81
CA PRO A 224 -21.82 3.03 -15.77
C PRO A 224 -21.56 3.62 -17.16
N GLY A 225 -20.38 3.35 -17.70
CA GLY A 225 -19.95 3.84 -19.02
C GLY A 225 -19.45 5.28 -19.06
N ARG A 226 -19.27 5.94 -17.91
CA ARG A 226 -18.66 7.26 -17.79
C ARG A 226 -17.50 7.20 -16.81
N THR A 227 -16.45 7.97 -17.08
CA THR A 227 -15.34 8.14 -16.14
C THR A 227 -15.79 9.00 -14.95
N THR A 228 -15.46 8.56 -13.75
CA THR A 228 -15.49 9.39 -12.54
C THR A 228 -14.04 9.69 -12.16
N ALA A 229 -13.70 10.96 -11.96
CA ALA A 229 -12.31 11.37 -11.70
C ALA A 229 -12.22 12.24 -10.46
N LEU A 230 -11.50 11.76 -9.44
CA LEU A 230 -11.14 12.54 -8.27
C LEU A 230 -9.73 13.10 -8.42
N THR A 231 -9.59 14.42 -8.39
CA THR A 231 -8.29 15.11 -8.46
C THR A 231 -8.25 16.22 -7.43
N TYR A 232 -7.19 16.25 -6.62
CA TYR A 232 -6.85 17.38 -5.78
C TYR A 232 -5.62 18.10 -6.33
N SER A 233 -5.61 19.42 -6.15
CA SER A 233 -4.42 20.22 -6.48
C SER A 233 -3.56 20.43 -5.25
N TRP A 234 -2.25 20.52 -5.46
CA TRP A 234 -1.31 20.91 -4.44
C TRP A 234 -0.24 21.81 -5.03
N SER A 235 -0.21 23.06 -4.59
CA SER A 235 0.92 23.95 -4.85
C SER A 235 2.06 23.60 -3.90
N ILE A 236 3.08 22.89 -4.40
CA ILE A 236 4.22 22.42 -3.60
C ILE A 236 5.17 23.60 -3.32
N GLY A 237 4.71 24.57 -2.55
CA GLY A 237 5.53 25.60 -1.90
C GLY A 237 5.95 25.18 -0.48
N THR A 238 5.10 24.37 0.15
CA THR A 238 5.30 23.75 1.46
C THR A 238 5.08 22.25 1.29
N LEU A 239 6.07 21.47 1.68
CA LEU A 239 6.06 20.02 1.54
C LEU A 239 5.39 19.36 2.75
N PRO A 240 4.85 18.15 2.60
CA PRO A 240 4.29 17.44 3.73
C PRO A 240 5.40 16.94 4.65
N GLU A 241 5.00 16.39 5.78
CA GLU A 241 5.87 15.54 6.57
C GLU A 241 6.21 14.26 5.80
N LEU A 242 7.38 13.67 6.09
CA LEU A 242 7.78 12.39 5.52
C LEU A 242 6.74 11.32 5.88
N GLY A 243 6.45 10.42 4.94
CA GLY A 243 5.44 9.38 5.09
C GLY A 243 4.03 9.81 4.67
N PHE A 244 3.79 11.09 4.38
CA PHE A 244 2.48 11.54 3.88
C PHE A 244 2.14 10.88 2.54
N GLY A 245 3.12 10.65 1.66
CA GLY A 245 2.87 9.94 0.40
C GLY A 245 2.38 8.51 0.64
N THR A 246 2.96 7.83 1.63
CA THR A 246 2.53 6.50 2.08
C THR A 246 1.09 6.52 2.62
N SER A 247 0.79 7.44 3.54
CA SER A 247 -0.58 7.58 4.10
C SER A 247 -1.61 7.93 3.02
N LEU A 248 -1.23 8.80 2.07
CA LEU A 248 -2.08 9.16 0.93
C LEU A 248 -2.40 7.92 0.10
N THR A 249 -1.43 7.07 -0.23
CA THR A 249 -1.70 5.84 -1.00
C THR A 249 -2.51 4.82 -0.22
N ALA A 250 -2.24 4.66 1.08
CA ALA A 250 -2.98 3.75 1.96
C ALA A 250 -4.47 4.13 2.04
N THR A 251 -4.79 5.43 2.02
CA THR A 251 -6.17 5.96 2.03
C THR A 251 -7.04 5.38 0.91
N PHE A 252 -6.45 5.00 -0.23
CA PHE A 252 -7.18 4.47 -1.39
C PHE A 252 -6.92 2.98 -1.64
N ALA A 253 -6.09 2.32 -0.82
CA ALA A 253 -5.57 0.99 -1.10
C ALA A 253 -6.70 -0.03 -1.31
N ASP A 254 -7.69 -0.09 -0.42
CA ASP A 254 -8.82 -1.02 -0.51
C ASP A 254 -9.60 -0.90 -1.81
N ALA A 255 -9.92 0.32 -2.22
CA ALA A 255 -10.69 0.55 -3.44
C ALA A 255 -9.86 0.28 -4.71
N VAL A 256 -8.56 0.57 -4.69
CA VAL A 256 -7.66 0.25 -5.80
C VAL A 256 -7.48 -1.26 -5.91
N SER A 257 -7.27 -1.94 -4.79
CA SER A 257 -7.07 -3.39 -4.71
C SER A 257 -8.32 -4.17 -5.15
N ALA A 258 -9.51 -3.66 -4.79
CA ALA A 258 -10.80 -4.17 -5.26
C ALA A 258 -11.11 -3.86 -6.74
N GLY A 259 -10.27 -3.08 -7.42
CA GLY A 259 -10.49 -2.64 -8.80
C GLY A 259 -11.64 -1.64 -8.95
N GLU A 260 -12.02 -0.99 -7.86
CA GLU A 260 -13.08 0.02 -7.82
C GLU A 260 -12.57 1.43 -8.21
N ALA A 261 -11.28 1.66 -8.03
CA ALA A 261 -10.55 2.86 -8.43
C ALA A 261 -9.16 2.49 -8.97
N MET A 262 -8.48 3.46 -9.57
CA MET A 262 -7.09 3.32 -9.97
C MET A 262 -6.41 4.69 -10.00
N TRP A 263 -5.11 4.67 -9.81
CA TRP A 263 -4.26 5.84 -10.00
C TRP A 263 -3.89 5.99 -11.47
N VAL A 264 -4.06 7.19 -12.01
CA VAL A 264 -3.70 7.52 -13.40
C VAL A 264 -3.19 8.95 -13.48
N GLY A 265 -2.40 9.23 -14.52
CA GLY A 265 -2.04 10.59 -14.91
C GLY A 265 -3.27 11.40 -15.31
N THR A 266 -3.26 12.73 -15.12
CA THR A 266 -4.39 13.56 -15.59
C THR A 266 -4.50 13.62 -17.12
N ASP A 267 -3.43 13.29 -17.85
CA ASP A 267 -3.40 13.09 -19.29
C ASP A 267 -3.97 11.73 -19.73
N GLU A 268 -4.11 10.77 -18.83
CA GLU A 268 -4.66 9.44 -19.08
C GLU A 268 -6.18 9.36 -18.77
N ILE A 269 -6.72 10.36 -18.07
CA ILE A 269 -8.16 10.47 -17.82
C ILE A 269 -8.89 10.74 -19.15
N GLY A 270 -9.82 9.86 -19.53
CA GLY A 270 -10.71 10.01 -20.70
C GLY A 270 -12.18 10.27 -20.32
N ALA A 271 -12.99 10.84 -21.22
CA ALA A 271 -14.43 11.06 -20.97
C ALA A 271 -15.30 9.80 -21.13
N ASP A 272 -14.96 8.93 -22.10
CA ASP A 272 -15.85 7.86 -22.57
C ASP A 272 -15.11 6.51 -22.79
N GLN A 273 -14.13 6.17 -21.95
CA GLN A 273 -13.48 4.85 -22.02
C GLN A 273 -13.00 4.36 -20.66
N PHE A 274 -13.64 3.30 -20.16
CA PHE A 274 -12.89 2.13 -19.72
C PHE A 274 -13.13 1.06 -20.77
N ASP A 275 -12.09 0.74 -21.54
CA ASP A 275 -12.10 -0.43 -22.39
C ASP A 275 -12.26 -1.66 -21.47
N GLU A 276 -13.30 -2.48 -21.65
CA GLU A 276 -13.41 -3.75 -20.93
C GLU A 276 -12.17 -4.63 -21.16
N GLU A 277 -11.45 -4.41 -22.27
CA GLU A 277 -10.15 -5.04 -22.55
C GLU A 277 -9.04 -4.50 -21.63
N ALA A 278 -9.03 -3.22 -21.26
CA ALA A 278 -8.07 -2.65 -20.28
C ALA A 278 -8.36 -3.13 -18.85
N VAL A 279 -9.63 -3.31 -18.47
CA VAL A 279 -10.00 -3.95 -17.18
C VAL A 279 -9.64 -5.44 -17.17
N ALA A 280 -9.74 -6.13 -18.31
CA ALA A 280 -9.25 -7.50 -18.45
C ALA A 280 -7.72 -7.60 -18.44
N THR A 281 -7.01 -6.55 -18.87
CA THR A 281 -5.55 -6.47 -18.78
C THR A 281 -5.09 -6.09 -17.36
N LEU A 282 -5.86 -5.28 -16.62
CA LEU A 282 -5.62 -4.99 -15.19
C LEU A 282 -5.89 -6.18 -14.26
N LYS A 283 -6.71 -7.15 -14.69
CA LYS A 283 -6.79 -8.45 -13.99
C LYS A 283 -5.56 -9.34 -14.20
N ASP A 284 -4.77 -9.08 -15.25
CA ASP A 284 -3.49 -9.74 -15.50
C ASP A 284 -2.33 -9.04 -14.75
N ASP A 285 -2.55 -7.83 -14.22
CA ASP A 285 -1.58 -7.03 -13.45
C ASP A 285 -1.96 -6.87 -11.95
N GLN A 286 -2.97 -7.61 -11.45
CA GLN A 286 -3.11 -7.72 -9.99
C GLN A 286 -1.86 -8.43 -9.45
N PRO A 287 -1.19 -7.90 -8.40
CA PRO A 287 -0.16 -8.69 -7.73
C PRO A 287 -0.81 -10.00 -7.32
N GLY A 288 -0.28 -11.12 -7.83
CA GLY A 288 -0.80 -12.44 -7.49
C GLY A 288 -0.91 -12.60 -5.97
N LEU A 289 -1.84 -13.44 -5.52
CA LEU A 289 -2.12 -13.70 -4.09
C LEU A 289 -0.83 -13.68 -3.23
N ALA A 290 -0.77 -12.73 -2.29
CA ALA A 290 0.35 -12.60 -1.38
C ALA A 290 0.54 -13.92 -0.63
N THR A 291 1.71 -14.52 -0.80
CA THR A 291 2.02 -15.87 -0.30
C THR A 291 3.25 -15.81 0.59
N MET A 292 3.08 -16.21 1.86
CA MET A 292 4.17 -16.24 2.83
C MET A 292 4.48 -17.64 3.35
N ILE A 293 5.74 -17.86 3.73
CA ILE A 293 6.19 -19.07 4.43
C ILE A 293 6.80 -18.63 5.75
N ALA A 294 6.26 -19.11 6.86
CA ALA A 294 6.84 -18.94 8.18
C ALA A 294 7.52 -20.24 8.64
N ILE A 295 8.76 -20.12 9.12
CA ILE A 295 9.56 -21.22 9.64
C ILE A 295 9.87 -20.92 11.10
N HIS A 296 9.22 -21.64 12.01
CA HIS A 296 9.50 -21.59 13.42
C HIS A 296 10.80 -22.34 13.73
N ALA A 297 11.81 -21.60 14.13
CA ALA A 297 13.10 -22.10 14.54
C ALA A 297 13.11 -22.36 16.06
N HIS A 298 12.37 -23.39 16.46
CA HIS A 298 12.50 -24.06 17.75
C HIS A 298 12.68 -25.57 17.54
N LEU A 299 12.98 -26.31 18.59
CA LEU A 299 13.02 -27.77 18.58
C LEU A 299 11.83 -28.32 19.37
N ASP A 300 11.93 -29.48 20.01
CA ASP A 300 10.83 -30.02 20.84
C ASP A 300 10.44 -29.07 21.97
N ASP A 301 11.39 -28.26 22.43
CA ASP A 301 11.21 -27.24 23.46
C ASP A 301 11.76 -25.87 23.02
N ASP A 302 11.09 -24.78 23.37
CA ASP A 302 11.50 -23.41 22.99
C ASP A 302 12.86 -22.96 23.53
N TRP A 303 13.34 -23.56 24.63
CA TRP A 303 14.66 -23.27 25.22
C TRP A 303 15.80 -24.01 24.51
N GLN A 304 15.50 -25.01 23.68
CA GLN A 304 16.53 -25.70 22.91
C GLN A 304 17.14 -24.75 21.86
N PRO A 305 18.43 -24.91 21.52
CA PRO A 305 19.29 -26.08 21.73
C PRO A 305 20.07 -26.10 23.06
N TYR A 306 19.63 -25.38 24.09
CA TYR A 306 20.18 -25.60 25.43
C TYR A 306 19.87 -27.01 25.94
N THR A 307 20.63 -27.47 26.93
CA THR A 307 20.45 -28.77 27.59
C THR A 307 19.43 -28.74 28.75
N ASP A 308 19.04 -27.53 29.18
CA ASP A 308 18.05 -27.31 30.22
C ASP A 308 17.34 -25.94 30.06
N ARG A 309 16.14 -25.82 30.66
CA ARG A 309 15.29 -24.62 30.58
C ARG A 309 15.91 -23.35 31.17
N LEU A 310 16.92 -23.44 32.04
CA LEU A 310 17.64 -22.27 32.55
C LEU A 310 18.73 -21.79 31.58
N MET A 311 18.84 -22.40 30.41
CA MET A 311 19.78 -22.04 29.35
C MET A 311 21.24 -22.00 29.84
N THR A 312 21.66 -23.02 30.59
CA THR A 312 23.00 -23.00 31.23
C THR A 312 24.13 -23.49 30.33
N GLU A 313 23.84 -24.44 29.44
CA GLU A 313 24.79 -25.06 28.53
C GLU A 313 24.11 -25.34 27.18
N ILE A 314 24.71 -24.84 26.09
CA ILE A 314 24.29 -25.11 24.72
C ILE A 314 24.72 -26.54 24.35
N ASP A 315 23.79 -27.35 23.84
CA ASP A 315 24.14 -28.58 23.12
C ASP A 315 24.69 -28.19 21.75
N THR A 316 26.02 -28.24 21.62
CA THR A 316 26.71 -27.77 20.41
C THR A 316 26.45 -28.65 19.20
N ASP A 317 26.20 -29.95 19.40
CA ASP A 317 25.90 -30.87 18.30
C ASP A 317 24.48 -30.57 17.78
N LEU A 318 23.52 -30.39 18.69
CA LEU A 318 22.14 -30.03 18.33
C LEU A 318 22.04 -28.65 17.68
N LEU A 319 22.81 -27.65 18.18
CA LEU A 319 22.89 -26.33 17.55
C LEU A 319 23.46 -26.42 16.13
N ALA A 320 24.51 -27.24 15.92
CA ALA A 320 25.10 -27.43 14.59
C ALA A 320 24.10 -28.05 13.61
N GLU A 321 23.41 -29.13 14.01
CA GLU A 321 22.39 -29.78 13.18
C GLU A 321 21.21 -28.84 12.85
N SER A 322 20.76 -28.05 13.83
CA SER A 322 19.69 -27.05 13.62
C SER A 322 20.14 -25.93 12.68
N THR A 323 21.39 -25.48 12.81
CA THR A 323 21.99 -24.45 11.95
C THR A 323 22.14 -24.94 10.51
N ASP A 324 22.59 -26.18 10.33
CA ASP A 324 22.71 -26.82 9.01
C ASP A 324 21.34 -26.99 8.36
N LEU A 325 20.30 -27.34 9.12
CA LEU A 325 18.93 -27.41 8.63
C LEU A 325 18.40 -26.03 8.22
N ILE A 326 18.54 -24.99 9.06
CA ILE A 326 18.13 -23.61 8.72
C ILE A 326 18.79 -23.16 7.42
N THR A 327 20.10 -23.42 7.29
CA THR A 327 20.86 -23.07 6.08
C THR A 327 20.36 -23.86 4.87
N SER A 328 20.10 -25.16 5.03
CA SER A 328 19.58 -26.01 3.94
C SER A 328 18.20 -25.55 3.46
N VAL A 329 17.32 -25.13 4.38
CA VAL A 329 15.99 -24.61 4.04
C VAL A 329 16.11 -23.26 3.33
N ALA A 330 16.98 -22.37 3.80
CA ALA A 330 17.27 -21.10 3.13
C ALA A 330 17.83 -21.31 1.72
N ASP A 331 18.77 -22.24 1.53
CA ASP A 331 19.33 -22.58 0.22
C ASP A 331 18.24 -23.05 -0.76
N LEU A 332 17.27 -23.84 -0.29
CA LEU A 332 16.13 -24.27 -1.11
C LEU A 332 15.23 -23.09 -1.49
N LEU A 333 14.87 -22.24 -0.54
CA LEU A 333 14.07 -21.03 -0.78
C LEU A 333 14.75 -20.11 -1.81
N ASN A 334 16.05 -19.86 -1.62
CA ASN A 334 16.87 -19.04 -2.51
C ASN A 334 16.98 -19.63 -3.93
N ALA A 335 17.10 -20.95 -4.06
CA ALA A 335 17.14 -21.62 -5.36
C ALA A 335 15.87 -21.37 -6.19
N HIS A 336 14.75 -21.08 -5.53
CA HIS A 336 13.45 -20.82 -6.14
C HIS A 336 13.05 -19.33 -6.13
N ASN A 337 13.91 -18.43 -5.63
CA ASN A 337 13.62 -17.00 -5.41
C ASN A 337 12.37 -16.77 -4.54
N ILE A 338 12.21 -17.57 -3.48
CA ILE A 338 11.11 -17.45 -2.53
C ILE A 338 11.67 -16.88 -1.22
N VAL A 339 10.99 -15.89 -0.66
CA VAL A 339 11.33 -15.33 0.65
C VAL A 339 10.50 -16.01 1.74
N ALA A 340 11.03 -16.04 2.96
CA ALA A 340 10.37 -16.62 4.12
C ALA A 340 10.63 -15.78 5.36
N ASN A 341 9.83 -16.04 6.38
CA ASN A 341 9.98 -15.48 7.71
C ASN A 341 10.52 -16.56 8.66
N PHE A 342 11.75 -16.40 9.15
CA PHE A 342 12.36 -17.32 10.10
C PHE A 342 12.15 -16.79 11.53
N GLN A 343 11.30 -17.45 12.28
CA GLN A 343 10.87 -17.01 13.61
C GLN A 343 11.59 -17.77 14.70
N MET A 344 12.43 -17.08 15.45
CA MET A 344 13.31 -17.70 16.44
C MET A 344 12.61 -17.82 17.78
N SER A 345 12.68 -19.00 18.41
CA SER A 345 12.38 -19.08 19.85
C SER A 345 13.47 -18.45 20.69
N TYR A 346 13.17 -18.16 21.95
CA TYR A 346 14.14 -17.53 22.85
C TYR A 346 15.42 -18.35 23.02
N GLY A 347 15.32 -19.68 23.07
CA GLY A 347 16.48 -20.58 23.13
C GLY A 347 17.32 -20.55 21.86
N MET A 348 16.66 -20.62 20.70
CA MET A 348 17.33 -20.62 19.40
C MET A 348 17.95 -19.26 19.08
N ALA A 349 17.23 -18.16 19.33
CA ALA A 349 17.71 -16.79 19.15
C ALA A 349 19.00 -16.57 19.96
N ASP A 350 18.98 -16.89 21.24
CA ASP A 350 20.15 -16.72 22.12
C ASP A 350 21.31 -17.63 21.71
N ALA A 351 21.07 -18.89 21.35
CA ALA A 351 22.12 -19.80 20.92
C ALA A 351 22.76 -19.37 19.58
N LEU A 352 21.97 -18.93 18.60
CA LEU A 352 22.50 -18.44 17.32
C LEU A 352 23.25 -17.11 17.51
N CYS A 353 22.69 -16.19 18.29
CA CYS A 353 23.27 -14.85 18.47
C CYS A 353 24.44 -14.81 19.46
N SER A 354 24.65 -15.85 20.26
CA SER A 354 25.84 -15.99 21.13
C SER A 354 27.04 -16.65 20.44
N THR A 355 26.87 -17.18 19.22
CA THR A 355 27.94 -17.85 18.47
C THR A 355 28.26 -17.13 17.16
N SER A 356 29.55 -17.12 16.77
CA SER A 356 29.97 -16.47 15.52
C SER A 356 29.43 -17.17 14.27
N ASP A 357 29.07 -18.44 14.37
CA ASP A 357 28.54 -19.22 13.26
C ASP A 357 27.04 -18.96 13.09
N GLY A 358 26.27 -18.97 14.19
CA GLY A 358 24.87 -18.57 14.18
C GLY A 358 24.65 -17.13 13.75
N GLN A 359 25.46 -16.18 14.21
CA GLN A 359 25.42 -14.79 13.74
C GLN A 359 25.62 -14.67 12.22
N ARG A 360 26.47 -15.51 11.61
CA ARG A 360 26.65 -15.53 10.15
C ARG A 360 25.45 -16.08 9.43
N VAL A 361 24.76 -17.06 10.00
CA VAL A 361 23.52 -17.62 9.45
C VAL A 361 22.44 -16.56 9.44
N ILE A 362 22.20 -15.88 10.57
CA ILE A 362 21.24 -14.76 10.66
C ILE A 362 21.56 -13.64 9.66
N ALA A 363 22.84 -13.28 9.54
CA ALA A 363 23.27 -12.27 8.57
C ALA A 363 23.06 -12.72 7.11
N SER A 364 23.25 -14.01 6.80
CA SER A 364 22.99 -14.57 5.46
C SER A 364 21.51 -14.53 5.13
N LEU A 365 20.65 -15.02 6.03
CA LEU A 365 19.20 -15.01 5.84
C LEU A 365 18.70 -13.61 5.46
N ARG A 366 19.15 -12.59 6.19
CA ARG A 366 18.79 -11.19 5.90
C ARG A 366 19.36 -10.67 4.58
N ALA A 367 20.59 -11.04 4.24
CA ALA A 367 21.21 -10.63 2.98
C ALA A 367 20.49 -11.23 1.77
N ASP A 368 19.88 -12.40 1.95
CA ASP A 368 19.09 -13.11 0.94
C ASP A 368 17.61 -12.67 0.92
N GLY A 369 17.23 -11.68 1.74
CA GLY A 369 15.88 -11.10 1.76
C GLY A 369 14.88 -11.83 2.66
N HIS A 370 15.32 -12.81 3.45
CA HIS A 370 14.46 -13.42 4.46
C HIS A 370 14.28 -12.51 5.68
N GLU A 371 13.10 -12.58 6.28
CA GLU A 371 12.77 -11.83 7.49
C GLU A 371 13.09 -12.66 8.73
N ILE A 372 13.52 -12.00 9.80
CA ILE A 372 13.80 -12.61 11.10
C ILE A 372 12.75 -12.13 12.09
N GLY A 373 11.97 -13.06 12.61
CA GLY A 373 10.91 -12.81 13.60
C GLY A 373 11.15 -13.53 14.92
N ILE A 374 10.19 -13.40 15.82
CA ILE A 374 10.15 -14.09 17.12
C ILE A 374 9.04 -15.14 17.11
N HIS A 375 9.28 -16.31 17.68
CA HIS A 375 8.22 -17.29 17.96
C HIS A 375 8.31 -17.76 19.40
N THR A 376 7.29 -17.54 20.24
CA THR A 376 7.32 -18.04 21.63
C THR A 376 5.98 -18.59 22.07
N HIS A 377 6.00 -19.71 22.80
CA HIS A 377 4.79 -20.25 23.44
C HIS A 377 4.47 -19.58 24.80
N GLY A 378 5.13 -18.47 25.12
CA GLY A 378 4.96 -17.71 26.36
C GLY A 378 5.36 -16.25 26.19
N SER A 379 4.49 -15.34 26.62
CA SER A 379 4.67 -13.88 26.48
C SER A 379 5.90 -13.38 27.23
N GLU A 380 6.25 -14.01 28.35
CA GLU A 380 7.42 -13.65 29.16
C GLU A 380 8.76 -13.89 28.43
N PHE A 381 8.77 -14.67 27.36
CA PHE A 381 9.98 -15.01 26.62
C PHE A 381 10.21 -14.13 25.39
N VAL A 382 9.23 -13.30 25.02
CA VAL A 382 9.34 -12.40 23.85
C VAL A 382 10.50 -11.42 24.03
N ALA A 383 10.60 -10.78 25.20
CA ALA A 383 11.70 -9.88 25.52
C ALA A 383 13.07 -10.58 25.49
N VAL A 384 13.14 -11.84 25.94
CA VAL A 384 14.39 -12.62 25.92
C VAL A 384 14.83 -12.90 24.48
N ALA A 385 13.91 -13.30 23.61
CA ALA A 385 14.20 -13.51 22.19
C ALA A 385 14.60 -12.21 21.50
N TYR A 386 13.90 -11.10 21.80
CA TYR A 386 14.20 -9.77 21.26
C TYR A 386 15.60 -9.29 21.63
N ASP A 387 15.94 -9.31 22.93
CA ASP A 387 17.24 -8.86 23.41
C ASP A 387 18.36 -9.69 22.78
N ALA A 388 18.18 -11.01 22.66
CA ALA A 388 19.14 -11.88 21.97
C ALA A 388 19.36 -11.47 20.51
N LEU A 389 18.28 -11.21 19.75
CA LEU A 389 18.35 -10.81 18.34
C LEU A 389 18.97 -9.41 18.18
N VAL A 390 18.55 -8.43 18.98
CA VAL A 390 19.01 -7.05 18.89
C VAL A 390 20.45 -6.91 19.37
N GLU A 391 20.74 -7.38 20.59
CA GLU A 391 22.06 -7.20 21.19
C GLU A 391 23.09 -8.18 20.62
N GLY A 392 22.67 -9.42 20.37
CA GLY A 392 23.57 -10.49 19.93
C GLY A 392 23.76 -10.54 18.41
N CYS A 393 22.70 -10.32 17.63
CA CYS A 393 22.75 -10.38 16.17
C CYS A 393 22.64 -9.01 15.47
N GLY A 394 22.29 -7.93 16.17
CA GLY A 394 22.05 -6.62 15.55
C GLY A 394 20.81 -6.60 14.66
N VAL A 395 19.80 -7.41 15.00
CA VAL A 395 18.55 -7.54 14.24
C VAL A 395 17.40 -7.07 15.11
N THR A 396 16.64 -6.10 14.62
CA THR A 396 15.35 -5.70 15.19
C THR A 396 14.26 -6.51 14.51
N PRO A 397 13.67 -7.53 15.16
CA PRO A 397 12.56 -8.27 14.59
C PRO A 397 11.31 -7.39 14.53
N VAL A 398 10.56 -7.51 13.44
CA VAL A 398 9.32 -6.76 13.19
C VAL A 398 8.10 -7.68 13.09
N THR A 399 8.27 -8.97 13.31
CA THR A 399 7.17 -9.93 13.43
C THR A 399 7.36 -10.84 14.65
N ALA A 400 6.25 -11.23 15.27
CA ALA A 400 6.24 -12.24 16.32
C ALA A 400 5.05 -13.20 16.18
N SER A 401 5.20 -14.47 16.57
CA SER A 401 4.11 -15.44 16.64
C SER A 401 4.17 -16.37 17.85
N GLY A 402 3.20 -17.28 17.98
CA GLY A 402 3.08 -18.22 19.10
C GLY A 402 2.53 -17.59 20.39
N ILE A 403 2.39 -16.26 20.42
CA ILE A 403 1.97 -15.50 21.59
C ILE A 403 0.51 -15.82 21.90
N GLN A 404 0.27 -16.55 22.99
CA GLN A 404 -1.09 -16.76 23.50
C GLN A 404 -1.61 -15.47 24.14
N PHE A 405 -2.41 -14.72 23.39
CA PHE A 405 -3.18 -13.58 23.91
C PHE A 405 -4.35 -14.07 24.78
N SER A 406 -4.07 -14.60 25.97
CA SER A 406 -5.13 -14.74 26.98
C SER A 406 -5.38 -13.37 27.60
N ILE A 407 -6.63 -12.89 27.55
CA ILE A 407 -7.05 -11.59 28.07
C ILE A 407 -6.42 -11.34 29.43
N ALA A 408 -5.53 -10.35 29.45
CA ALA A 408 -4.95 -9.86 30.67
C ALA A 408 -6.08 -9.26 31.52
N THR A 409 -6.45 -9.93 32.61
CA THR A 409 -6.73 -9.13 33.81
C THR A 409 -5.47 -8.30 34.07
N ALA A 410 -5.59 -6.99 34.32
CA ALA A 410 -4.51 -5.98 34.43
C ALA A 410 -3.32 -6.28 35.40
N SER A 411 -3.21 -7.52 35.89
CA SER A 411 -2.13 -8.07 36.69
C SER A 411 -1.43 -9.29 36.06
N SER A 412 -1.70 -9.64 34.79
CA SER A 412 -1.10 -10.81 34.15
C SER A 412 0.17 -10.47 33.35
N PRO A 413 1.14 -11.39 33.26
CA PRO A 413 2.35 -11.23 32.44
C PRO A 413 2.09 -11.06 30.94
N GLN A 414 0.86 -11.29 30.46
CA GLN A 414 0.50 -11.22 29.04
C GLN A 414 0.27 -9.79 28.54
N ALA A 415 -0.06 -8.83 29.42
CA ALA A 415 -0.13 -7.42 29.06
C ALA A 415 1.22 -6.89 28.51
N GLY A 416 2.33 -7.45 28.99
CA GLY A 416 3.67 -7.04 28.58
C GLY A 416 4.04 -7.42 27.15
N ALA A 417 3.45 -8.48 26.55
CA ALA A 417 3.73 -8.81 25.15
C ALA A 417 2.99 -7.90 24.17
N GLN A 418 1.77 -7.47 24.50
CA GLN A 418 1.02 -6.50 23.72
C GLN A 418 1.65 -5.11 23.83
N GLU A 419 1.96 -4.67 25.06
CA GLU A 419 2.69 -3.41 25.31
C GLU A 419 4.03 -3.40 24.56
N TRP A 420 4.74 -4.54 24.54
CA TRP A 420 5.98 -4.69 23.78
C TRP A 420 5.79 -4.62 22.27
N LEU A 421 4.81 -5.34 21.69
CA LEU A 421 4.53 -5.32 20.25
C LEU A 421 4.27 -3.89 19.77
N THR A 422 3.47 -3.14 20.51
CA THR A 422 3.18 -1.73 20.23
C THR A 422 4.40 -0.82 20.45
N GLU A 423 5.22 -1.06 21.48
CA GLU A 423 6.44 -0.24 21.74
C GLU A 423 7.47 -0.38 20.61
N VAL A 424 7.60 -1.56 20.03
CA VAL A 424 8.60 -1.84 18.98
C VAL A 424 8.05 -1.78 17.56
N ASP A 425 6.78 -1.39 17.40
CA ASP A 425 6.08 -1.33 16.11
C ASP A 425 6.16 -2.67 15.34
N ALA A 426 6.02 -3.78 16.07
CA ALA A 426 6.10 -5.13 15.52
C ALA A 426 4.71 -5.72 15.23
N LEU A 427 4.64 -6.45 14.13
CA LEU A 427 3.47 -7.17 13.67
C LEU A 427 3.30 -8.49 14.45
N GLY A 428 2.23 -8.61 15.22
CA GLY A 428 1.92 -9.80 15.99
C GLY A 428 1.04 -10.78 15.22
N MET A 429 1.60 -11.87 14.73
CA MET A 429 0.86 -12.98 14.12
C MET A 429 0.31 -13.91 15.22
N SER A 430 -1.01 -14.06 15.32
CA SER A 430 -1.62 -14.96 16.30
C SER A 430 -2.12 -16.24 15.64
N THR A 431 -1.71 -17.39 16.16
CA THR A 431 -2.32 -18.68 15.83
C THR A 431 -3.71 -18.77 16.46
N VAL A 432 -4.76 -18.93 15.64
CA VAL A 432 -6.11 -19.24 16.13
C VAL A 432 -6.25 -20.75 16.22
N LEU A 433 -6.27 -21.28 17.44
CA LEU A 433 -6.48 -22.71 17.72
C LEU A 433 -7.98 -23.01 17.72
N ALA A 434 -8.55 -23.38 16.58
CA ALA A 434 -9.95 -23.78 16.46
C ALA A 434 -10.08 -25.27 16.11
N GLY A 435 -9.86 -26.15 17.09
CA GLY A 435 -10.02 -27.59 16.81
C GLY A 435 -9.81 -28.59 17.95
N LEU A 436 -8.79 -28.37 18.79
CA LEU A 436 -8.25 -29.40 19.70
C LEU A 436 -9.14 -29.84 20.90
N GLY A 437 -10.44 -29.55 20.92
CA GLY A 437 -11.34 -29.91 22.04
C GLY A 437 -11.00 -29.22 23.37
N LEU A 438 -9.94 -28.40 23.38
CA LEU A 438 -9.75 -27.27 24.28
C LEU A 438 -10.72 -26.19 23.79
N SER A 439 -11.45 -25.58 24.72
CA SER A 439 -12.59 -24.69 24.47
C SER A 439 -12.47 -23.81 23.22
N THR A 440 -13.61 -23.57 22.55
CA THR A 440 -13.82 -22.51 21.55
C THR A 440 -12.92 -21.31 21.81
N ASN A 441 -12.26 -20.85 20.75
CA ASN A 441 -11.29 -19.74 20.73
C ASN A 441 -11.47 -18.78 21.93
N PRO A 442 -10.47 -18.63 22.82
CA PRO A 442 -10.60 -17.72 23.97
C PRO A 442 -10.87 -16.26 23.55
N GLN A 443 -10.52 -15.86 22.32
CA GLN A 443 -10.86 -14.55 21.73
C GLN A 443 -12.31 -14.51 21.18
N SER A 444 -12.87 -15.60 20.64
CA SER A 444 -14.26 -15.63 20.15
C SER A 444 -15.31 -15.51 21.27
N PHE A 445 -14.92 -15.79 22.51
CA PHE A 445 -15.77 -15.54 23.68
C PHE A 445 -15.90 -14.06 24.05
N VAL A 446 -15.02 -13.19 23.54
CA VAL A 446 -14.88 -11.82 24.04
C VAL A 446 -15.06 -10.79 22.93
N CYS A 447 -14.62 -11.10 21.71
CA CYS A 447 -14.81 -10.23 20.56
C CYS A 447 -16.15 -10.59 19.88
N THR A 448 -17.23 -9.93 20.26
CA THR A 448 -18.58 -10.19 19.70
C THR A 448 -18.73 -9.82 18.21
N THR A 449 -17.79 -9.03 17.70
CA THR A 449 -17.61 -8.66 16.28
C THR A 449 -16.77 -9.67 15.51
N TYR A 450 -16.03 -10.52 16.21
CA TYR A 450 -15.18 -11.56 15.65
C TYR A 450 -15.98 -12.87 15.57
N ASP A 451 -16.59 -13.10 14.41
CA ASP A 451 -17.20 -14.40 14.11
C ASP A 451 -16.11 -15.36 13.63
N GLY A 452 -15.29 -15.83 14.57
CA GLY A 452 -14.27 -16.85 14.31
C GLY A 452 -14.82 -18.17 13.76
N GLU A 453 -16.14 -18.35 13.61
CA GLU A 453 -16.74 -19.52 12.96
C GLU A 453 -17.01 -19.32 11.46
N THR A 454 -17.18 -18.07 10.98
CA THR A 454 -17.40 -17.80 9.53
C THR A 454 -16.11 -17.65 8.72
N ALA A 455 -15.01 -17.26 9.36
CA ALA A 455 -13.68 -17.24 8.71
C ALA A 455 -13.08 -18.64 8.49
N ASP A 456 -13.57 -19.70 9.15
CA ASP A 456 -12.86 -20.99 9.18
C ASP A 456 -13.56 -22.10 8.37
N SER A 457 -14.89 -22.06 8.23
CA SER A 457 -15.62 -23.13 7.51
C SER A 457 -15.75 -22.91 6.00
N ASP A 458 -15.76 -21.66 5.53
CA ASP A 458 -15.95 -21.29 4.11
C ASP A 458 -14.70 -20.67 3.44
N ALA A 459 -13.68 -20.23 4.18
CA ALA A 459 -12.60 -19.37 3.65
C ALA A 459 -11.39 -20.09 3.01
N ASN A 460 -11.42 -21.42 2.84
CA ASN A 460 -10.40 -22.19 2.10
C ASN A 460 -8.92 -21.82 2.38
N ALA A 461 -8.55 -21.62 3.66
CA ALA A 461 -7.18 -21.29 4.07
C ALA A 461 -6.67 -19.87 3.72
N LEU A 462 -7.56 -18.94 3.37
CA LEU A 462 -7.19 -17.53 3.30
C LEU A 462 -6.95 -16.95 4.69
N LEU A 463 -5.82 -16.27 4.84
CA LEU A 463 -5.46 -15.49 6.00
C LEU A 463 -6.04 -14.09 5.78
N HIS A 464 -6.90 -13.66 6.70
CA HIS A 464 -7.37 -12.28 6.77
C HIS A 464 -6.66 -11.60 7.94
N SER A 465 -6.19 -10.37 7.73
CA SER A 465 -5.73 -9.53 8.82
C SER A 465 -6.91 -9.04 9.65
N TRP A 466 -6.61 -8.76 10.90
CA TRP A 466 -7.41 -7.89 11.73
C TRP A 466 -6.49 -6.94 12.47
N LEU A 467 -6.71 -5.63 12.31
CA LEU A 467 -5.97 -4.58 13.03
C LEU A 467 -6.49 -4.52 14.48
N ALA A 468 -5.62 -4.62 15.48
CA ALA A 468 -6.01 -4.73 16.88
C ALA A 468 -5.76 -3.44 17.67
N ASP A 469 -6.80 -2.89 18.31
CA ASP A 469 -6.66 -1.73 19.22
C ASP A 469 -5.77 -2.10 20.42
N PRO A 470 -4.70 -1.32 20.69
CA PRO A 470 -3.78 -1.59 21.80
C PRO A 470 -4.46 -1.57 23.18
N ASP A 471 -5.59 -0.89 23.33
CA ASP A 471 -6.40 -0.86 24.56
C ASP A 471 -7.52 -1.92 24.57
N ASP A 472 -7.91 -2.46 23.41
CA ASP A 472 -8.95 -3.48 23.25
C ASP A 472 -8.72 -4.37 22.01
N ILE A 473 -8.17 -5.58 22.22
CA ILE A 473 -7.93 -6.60 21.16
C ILE A 473 -9.22 -7.11 20.48
N CYS A 474 -10.38 -6.51 20.74
CA CYS A 474 -11.63 -6.76 20.02
C CYS A 474 -12.13 -5.58 19.17
N PHE A 475 -11.45 -4.43 19.20
CA PHE A 475 -11.74 -3.26 18.38
C PHE A 475 -10.70 -3.07 17.29
N SER A 476 -11.13 -2.70 16.08
CA SER A 476 -10.22 -2.39 14.99
C SER A 476 -9.42 -1.15 15.34
N ASP A 477 -8.09 -1.23 15.42
CA ASP A 477 -7.24 -0.03 15.55
C ASP A 477 -7.20 0.72 14.22
N PRO A 478 -7.78 1.92 14.11
CA PRO A 478 -7.61 2.74 12.91
C PRO A 478 -6.19 3.29 12.78
N ALA A 479 -5.38 3.24 13.84
CA ALA A 479 -3.99 3.72 13.84
C ALA A 479 -2.98 2.67 13.35
N GLY A 480 -3.41 1.44 13.02
CA GLY A 480 -2.60 0.45 12.30
C GLY A 480 -1.43 -0.17 13.09
N THR A 481 -1.37 -0.04 14.42
CA THR A 481 -0.15 -0.39 15.18
C THR A 481 0.10 -1.90 15.35
N LEU A 482 -0.91 -2.74 15.11
CA LEU A 482 -0.79 -4.20 15.28
C LEU A 482 -1.74 -4.95 14.33
N ALA A 483 -1.20 -5.65 13.33
CA ALA A 483 -1.98 -6.54 12.47
C ALA A 483 -1.87 -8.01 12.94
N ILE A 484 -3.01 -8.60 13.29
CA ILE A 484 -3.11 -10.02 13.63
C ILE A 484 -3.47 -10.81 12.38
N VAL A 485 -2.52 -11.61 11.90
CA VAL A 485 -2.73 -12.56 10.80
C VAL A 485 -3.07 -13.93 11.40
N THR A 486 -4.26 -14.45 11.08
CA THR A 486 -4.71 -15.79 11.49
C THR A 486 -4.28 -16.82 10.45
N HIS A 487 -4.18 -18.11 10.82
CA HIS A 487 -4.07 -19.20 9.86
C HIS A 487 -5.13 -20.27 10.06
N SER A 488 -5.55 -20.91 8.96
CA SER A 488 -6.62 -21.90 9.00
C SER A 488 -6.16 -23.18 9.66
N ASP A 489 -6.97 -23.68 10.59
CA ASP A 489 -6.73 -24.97 11.20
C ASP A 489 -6.84 -26.09 10.13
N ARG A 490 -5.91 -27.05 10.21
CA ARG A 490 -5.91 -28.32 9.48
C ARG A 490 -7.24 -29.09 9.67
N GLU A 491 -7.99 -28.79 10.74
CA GLU A 491 -9.15 -29.55 11.19
C GLU A 491 -10.48 -29.34 10.42
N THR A 492 -10.67 -28.29 9.62
CA THR A 492 -11.98 -28.08 8.94
C THR A 492 -12.27 -29.04 7.77
N ARG A 493 -11.33 -29.92 7.37
CA ARG A 493 -11.61 -31.01 6.39
C ARG A 493 -11.34 -32.44 6.88
N ALA A 494 -10.61 -32.65 7.98
CA ALA A 494 -10.30 -33.98 8.49
C ALA A 494 -11.15 -34.34 9.72
N LEU A 495 -12.35 -34.87 9.46
CA LEU A 495 -13.18 -35.60 10.42
C LEU A 495 -12.38 -36.32 11.51
N THR A 496 -12.67 -36.01 12.78
CA THR A 496 -12.74 -36.97 13.90
C THR A 496 -11.68 -38.09 13.88
N ALA A 497 -10.50 -37.90 14.51
CA ALA A 497 -9.69 -38.94 15.20
C ALA A 497 -8.14 -38.84 15.05
N ILE A 498 -7.53 -37.69 14.78
CA ILE A 498 -6.05 -37.60 14.79
C ILE A 498 -5.61 -36.59 15.85
N ASP A 499 -4.90 -37.11 16.86
CA ASP A 499 -4.43 -36.43 18.07
C ASP A 499 -2.97 -35.99 17.88
N THR A 500 -2.67 -35.30 16.76
CA THR A 500 -1.29 -34.88 16.41
C THR A 500 -1.11 -33.38 16.58
N PRO A 501 -0.01 -32.93 17.23
CA PRO A 501 0.36 -31.51 17.33
C PRO A 501 0.37 -30.78 15.98
N ILE A 502 0.05 -29.48 16.00
CA ILE A 502 0.01 -28.59 14.83
C ILE A 502 1.38 -28.49 14.14
N ASP A 503 2.47 -28.68 14.88
CA ASP A 503 3.84 -28.61 14.37
C ASP A 503 4.29 -29.89 13.65
N ASN A 504 3.45 -30.93 13.54
CA ASN A 504 3.79 -32.17 12.84
C ASN A 504 3.29 -32.14 11.39
N VAL A 505 4.12 -31.58 10.51
CA VAL A 505 3.95 -31.58 9.05
C VAL A 505 4.70 -32.79 8.47
N ASP A 506 4.08 -33.54 7.57
CA ASP A 506 4.72 -34.59 6.79
C ASP A 506 4.68 -34.32 5.27
N VAL A 507 5.38 -35.15 4.48
CA VAL A 507 5.48 -35.00 3.03
C VAL A 507 4.13 -34.96 2.29
N ASN A 508 3.08 -35.56 2.85
CA ASN A 508 1.75 -35.55 2.24
C ASN A 508 1.06 -34.19 2.43
N ASP A 509 1.39 -33.45 3.49
CA ASP A 509 0.78 -32.15 3.79
C ASP A 509 1.14 -31.11 2.72
N LEU A 510 2.33 -31.19 2.10
CA LEU A 510 2.73 -30.32 0.99
C LEU A 510 1.74 -30.38 -0.19
N SER A 511 1.22 -31.57 -0.49
CA SER A 511 0.21 -31.74 -1.56
C SER A 511 -1.16 -31.16 -1.19
N VAL A 512 -1.49 -31.18 0.12
CA VAL A 512 -2.71 -30.58 0.64
C VAL A 512 -2.62 -29.07 0.56
N TRP A 513 -1.46 -28.49 0.92
CA TRP A 513 -1.20 -27.06 0.80
C TRP A 513 -1.22 -26.58 -0.65
N GLY A 514 -0.66 -27.33 -1.59
CA GLY A 514 -0.78 -27.01 -3.01
C GLY A 514 -2.25 -26.93 -3.47
N ALA A 515 -3.09 -27.86 -3.01
CA ALA A 515 -4.52 -27.85 -3.33
C ALA A 515 -5.31 -26.73 -2.60
N GLN A 516 -4.89 -26.35 -1.40
CA GLN A 516 -5.44 -25.19 -0.70
C GLN A 516 -5.07 -23.89 -1.41
N LEU A 517 -3.82 -23.76 -1.84
CA LEU A 517 -3.38 -22.61 -2.63
C LEU A 517 -4.14 -22.50 -3.96
N ASP A 518 -4.39 -23.62 -4.66
CA ASP A 518 -5.24 -23.62 -5.86
C ASP A 518 -6.64 -23.07 -5.61
N ALA A 519 -7.23 -23.44 -4.47
CA ALA A 519 -8.52 -22.91 -4.07
C ALA A 519 -8.41 -21.41 -3.74
N ALA A 520 -7.42 -21.02 -2.94
CA ALA A 520 -7.15 -19.65 -2.52
C ALA A 520 -6.96 -18.71 -3.72
N VAL A 521 -6.09 -19.04 -4.67
CA VAL A 521 -5.85 -18.25 -5.90
C VAL A 521 -7.14 -18.01 -6.70
N THR A 522 -8.11 -18.92 -6.62
CA THR A 522 -9.38 -18.79 -7.36
C THR A 522 -10.36 -17.81 -6.70
N ILE A 523 -10.26 -17.63 -5.38
CA ILE A 523 -11.22 -16.86 -4.58
C ILE A 523 -10.63 -15.60 -3.94
N ALA A 524 -9.30 -15.44 -4.00
CA ALA A 524 -8.56 -14.33 -3.41
C ALA A 524 -8.93 -12.99 -4.07
N ASP A 525 -8.98 -11.97 -3.24
CA ASP A 525 -8.90 -10.56 -3.63
C ASP A 525 -7.50 -10.00 -3.33
N ALA A 526 -7.27 -8.74 -3.63
CA ALA A 526 -5.95 -8.12 -3.46
C ALA A 526 -5.57 -7.87 -1.99
N ALA A 527 -6.51 -7.98 -1.05
CA ALA A 527 -6.29 -7.97 0.40
C ALA A 527 -6.25 -9.40 0.99
N SER A 528 -6.12 -10.42 0.14
CA SER A 528 -6.00 -11.79 0.60
C SER A 528 -4.53 -12.16 0.75
N THR A 529 -4.18 -12.73 1.88
CA THR A 529 -2.89 -13.41 2.06
C THR A 529 -3.14 -14.90 2.22
N TRP A 530 -2.26 -15.71 1.66
CA TRP A 530 -2.17 -17.13 1.96
C TRP A 530 -0.80 -17.43 2.55
N GLY A 531 -0.72 -18.35 3.49
CA GLY A 531 0.56 -18.69 4.07
C GLY A 531 0.57 -20.04 4.74
N ILE A 532 1.77 -20.58 4.84
CA ILE A 532 2.03 -21.83 5.56
C ILE A 532 3.02 -21.58 6.69
N VAL A 533 2.85 -22.38 7.74
CA VAL A 533 3.70 -22.36 8.92
C VAL A 533 4.28 -23.75 9.10
N MET A 534 5.58 -23.82 9.35
CA MET A 534 6.31 -25.06 9.65
C MET A 534 7.27 -24.83 10.79
N ALA A 535 7.56 -25.86 11.57
CA ALA A 535 8.59 -25.83 12.59
C ALA A 535 9.75 -26.77 12.21
N LEU A 536 10.97 -26.49 12.69
CA LEU A 536 12.12 -27.36 12.43
C LEU A 536 11.89 -28.84 12.80
N PRO A 537 11.18 -29.20 13.90
CA PRO A 537 10.93 -30.60 14.23
C PRO A 537 10.23 -31.38 13.12
N ALA A 538 9.36 -30.74 12.33
CA ALA A 538 8.69 -31.36 11.19
C ALA A 538 9.67 -31.77 10.07
N MET A 539 10.79 -31.06 9.98
CA MET A 539 11.83 -31.28 8.98
C MET A 539 12.97 -32.14 9.52
N MET A 540 12.81 -32.73 10.71
CA MET A 540 13.84 -33.51 11.38
C MET A 540 13.37 -34.93 11.68
N VAL A 541 14.28 -35.90 11.51
CA VAL A 541 14.12 -37.28 11.95
C VAL A 541 15.34 -37.65 12.79
N ASP A 542 15.09 -38.08 14.03
CA ASP A 542 16.13 -38.44 15.00
C ASP A 542 17.17 -37.32 15.25
N GLY A 543 16.74 -36.05 15.22
CA GLY A 543 17.60 -34.89 15.46
C GLY A 543 18.43 -34.44 14.25
N HIS A 544 18.17 -35.00 13.07
CA HIS A 544 18.84 -34.64 11.81
C HIS A 544 17.84 -34.23 10.74
N ALA A 545 18.27 -33.41 9.78
CA ALA A 545 17.44 -33.01 8.64
C ALA A 545 16.88 -34.22 7.86
N ASP A 546 15.56 -34.32 7.74
CA ASP A 546 14.89 -35.34 6.93
C ASP A 546 15.03 -35.01 5.44
N GLN A 547 15.97 -35.70 4.80
CA GLN A 547 16.23 -35.54 3.36
C GLN A 547 15.02 -35.87 2.49
N SER A 548 14.11 -36.74 2.96
CA SER A 548 12.88 -37.06 2.22
C SER A 548 11.91 -35.88 2.26
N PHE A 549 11.81 -35.23 3.42
CA PHE A 549 11.02 -34.01 3.58
C PHE A 549 11.60 -32.87 2.76
N LEU A 550 12.91 -32.59 2.88
CA LEU A 550 13.57 -31.51 2.14
C LEU A 550 13.43 -31.68 0.61
N ALA A 551 13.50 -32.90 0.08
CA ALA A 551 13.28 -33.16 -1.34
C ALA A 551 11.82 -32.93 -1.78
N ALA A 552 10.86 -33.26 -0.91
CA ALA A 552 9.45 -32.97 -1.17
C ALA A 552 9.16 -31.47 -1.08
N PHE A 553 9.78 -30.79 -0.11
CA PHE A 553 9.68 -29.34 0.06
C PHE A 553 10.29 -28.59 -1.12
N ASP A 554 11.46 -29.00 -1.62
CA ASP A 554 12.05 -28.48 -2.86
C ASP A 554 11.10 -28.61 -4.06
N THR A 555 10.41 -29.74 -4.18
CA THR A 555 9.40 -29.95 -5.23
C THR A 555 8.24 -28.95 -5.09
N PHE A 556 7.74 -28.78 -3.86
CA PHE A 556 6.67 -27.82 -3.55
C PHE A 556 7.10 -26.36 -3.82
N LEU A 557 8.31 -25.97 -3.43
CA LEU A 557 8.86 -24.65 -3.74
C LEU A 557 8.98 -24.42 -5.25
N GLY A 558 9.33 -25.44 -6.04
CA GLY A 558 9.34 -25.36 -7.50
C GLY A 558 7.94 -25.12 -8.09
N GLU A 559 6.89 -25.66 -7.47
CA GLU A 559 5.50 -25.37 -7.84
C GLU A 559 5.13 -23.92 -7.50
N LEU A 560 5.51 -23.42 -6.32
CA LEU A 560 5.31 -22.02 -5.94
C LEU A 560 6.06 -21.06 -6.88
N ALA A 561 7.32 -21.32 -7.18
CA ALA A 561 8.11 -20.49 -8.10
C ALA A 561 7.52 -20.45 -9.51
N THR A 562 6.92 -21.55 -9.97
CA THR A 562 6.19 -21.57 -11.25
C THR A 562 4.98 -20.64 -11.21
N ARG A 563 4.28 -20.56 -10.08
CA ARG A 563 3.14 -19.64 -9.89
C ARG A 563 3.59 -18.18 -9.77
N VAL A 564 4.70 -17.91 -9.07
CA VAL A 564 5.33 -16.58 -9.03
C VAL A 564 5.69 -16.12 -10.43
N ALA A 565 6.35 -16.96 -11.21
CA ALA A 565 6.71 -16.65 -12.60
C ALA A 565 5.49 -16.46 -13.52
N ALA A 566 4.35 -17.04 -13.15
CA ALA A 566 3.08 -16.89 -13.85
C ALA A 566 2.23 -15.71 -13.33
N GLY A 567 2.74 -14.93 -12.36
CA GLY A 567 2.00 -13.81 -11.74
C GLY A 567 0.82 -14.23 -10.88
N GLN A 568 0.66 -15.53 -10.57
CA GLN A 568 -0.50 -16.04 -9.84
C GLN A 568 -0.38 -15.82 -8.32
N ILE A 569 0.84 -15.73 -7.81
CA ILE A 569 1.16 -15.43 -6.41
C ILE A 569 2.36 -14.48 -6.37
N VAL A 570 2.50 -13.75 -5.27
CA VAL A 570 3.72 -12.99 -4.95
C VAL A 570 4.31 -13.58 -3.67
N SER A 571 5.61 -13.89 -3.68
CA SER A 571 6.30 -14.32 -2.45
C SER A 571 6.60 -13.10 -1.61
N VAL A 572 6.09 -13.07 -0.38
CA VAL A 572 6.27 -11.95 0.57
C VAL A 572 6.72 -12.46 1.93
N THR A 573 7.40 -11.60 2.69
CA THR A 573 7.64 -11.84 4.12
C THR A 573 6.37 -11.58 4.93
N ALA A 574 6.39 -11.90 6.23
CA ALA A 574 5.22 -11.71 7.07
C ALA A 574 4.93 -10.22 7.34
N SER A 575 5.95 -9.38 7.47
CA SER A 575 5.77 -7.92 7.58
C SER A 575 5.22 -7.31 6.29
N GLU A 576 5.72 -7.78 5.13
CA GLU A 576 5.22 -7.35 3.82
C GLU A 576 3.76 -7.76 3.62
N ALA A 577 3.40 -9.02 3.95
CA ALA A 577 2.00 -9.46 3.96
C ALA A 577 1.14 -8.59 4.87
N GLY A 578 1.64 -8.26 6.06
CA GLY A 578 0.99 -7.35 6.99
C GLY A 578 0.72 -5.95 6.45
N SER A 579 1.65 -5.39 5.67
CA SER A 579 1.51 -4.07 5.06
C SER A 579 0.52 -4.01 3.89
N LEU A 580 0.23 -5.16 3.26
CA LEU A 580 -0.79 -5.27 2.20
C LEU A 580 -2.22 -5.33 2.74
N LEU A 581 -2.35 -5.42 4.06
CA LEU A 581 -3.54 -5.83 4.78
C LEU A 581 -4.07 -4.76 5.74
N GLY A 582 -3.45 -3.57 5.75
CA GLY A 582 -3.73 -2.47 6.69
C GLY A 582 -3.69 -1.11 6.04
#